data_AF-A0A3C0KGD6-F1
#
_entry.id   AF-A0A3C0KGD6-F1
#
_cell.length_a   1.000
_cell.length_b   1.000
_cell.length_c   1.000
_cell.angle_alpha   90.00
_cell.angle_beta   90.00
_cell.angle_gamma   90.00
#
_symmetry.space_group_name_H-M   'P 1'
#
loop_
_entity.id
_entity.type
_entity.pdbx_description
1 polymer ?
#
loop_
_entity_poly.entity_id
_entity_poly.type
_entity_poly.pdbx_seq_one_letter_code
_entity_poly.pdbx_strand_id
1 'polypeptide(L)' 'RTQKPLRANQMSYWQNYPKFHVSLMKSWFGAAATAENNWAFDYLPKLDKQYDMLQIFQLMHEGKVNGYIAQGFNPIA' A
#
# COMPACT_ATOMS: atom_id res chain seq x y z
N ARG A 1 -8.52 -7.72 -9.11
CA ARG A 1 -9.59 -8.76 -9.18
C ARG A 1 -9.55 -9.56 -7.89
N THR A 2 -10.67 -9.71 -7.20
CA THR A 2 -10.69 -10.43 -5.91
C THR A 2 -10.63 -11.94 -6.10
N GLN A 3 -9.89 -12.64 -5.23
CA GLN A 3 -9.81 -14.10 -5.24
C GLN A 3 -11.20 -14.70 -4.99
N LYS A 4 -11.67 -15.54 -5.92
CA LYS A 4 -12.92 -16.30 -5.75
C LYS A 4 -12.61 -17.60 -5.00
N PRO A 5 -13.51 -18.10 -4.14
CA PRO A 5 -13.33 -19.39 -3.49
C PRO A 5 -13.18 -20.51 -4.53
N LEU A 6 -12.21 -21.41 -4.33
CA LEU A 6 -11.94 -22.54 -5.23
C LEU A 6 -12.97 -23.68 -5.10
N ARG A 7 -13.74 -23.72 -4.01
CA ARG A 7 -14.79 -24.72 -3.75
C ARG A 7 -16.04 -24.04 -3.18
N ALA A 8 -17.21 -24.63 -3.43
CA ALA A 8 -18.45 -24.20 -2.81
C ALA A 8 -18.35 -24.27 -1.26
N ASN A 9 -19.01 -23.34 -0.56
CA ASN A 9 -19.01 -23.21 0.91
C ASN A 9 -17.64 -22.95 1.58
N GLN A 10 -16.67 -22.40 0.85
CA GLN A 10 -15.41 -21.94 1.45
C GLN A 10 -15.52 -20.50 1.93
N MET A 11 -15.08 -20.24 3.17
CA MET A 11 -15.00 -18.90 3.75
C MET A 11 -13.78 -18.14 3.19
N SER A 12 -13.84 -17.73 1.93
CA SER A 12 -12.86 -16.79 1.37
C SER A 12 -13.23 -15.36 1.78
N TYR A 13 -12.92 -14.95 3.01
CA TYR A 13 -13.31 -13.62 3.51
C TYR A 13 -12.70 -12.48 2.68
N TRP A 14 -11.53 -12.73 2.08
CA TRP A 14 -10.87 -11.83 1.15
C TRP A 14 -11.70 -11.50 -0.10
N GLN A 15 -12.79 -12.23 -0.40
CA GLN A 15 -13.77 -11.83 -1.42
C GLN A 15 -14.35 -10.41 -1.17
N ASN A 16 -14.30 -9.92 0.07
CA ASN A 16 -14.73 -8.59 0.46
C ASN A 16 -13.64 -7.51 0.25
N TYR A 17 -12.46 -7.83 -0.28
CA TYR A 17 -11.36 -6.87 -0.47
C TYR A 17 -11.77 -5.53 -1.11
N PRO A 18 -12.61 -5.49 -2.18
CA PRO A 18 -13.03 -4.23 -2.77
C PRO A 18 -13.75 -3.31 -1.76
N LYS A 19 -14.51 -3.87 -0.82
CA LYS A 19 -15.17 -3.09 0.23
C LYS A 19 -14.15 -2.46 1.16
N PHE A 20 -13.13 -3.20 1.59
CA PHE A 20 -12.07 -2.67 2.45
C PHE A 20 -11.25 -1.59 1.75
N HIS A 21 -10.92 -1.79 0.47
CA HIS A 21 -10.18 -0.81 -0.32
C HIS A 21 -10.95 0.51 -0.45
N VAL A 22 -12.22 0.46 -0.85
CA VAL A 22 -13.07 1.67 -0.97
C VAL A 22 -13.23 2.37 0.38
N SER A 23 -13.47 1.62 1.46
CA SER A 23 -13.55 2.20 2.81
C SER A 23 -12.26 2.89 3.24
N LEU A 24 -11.09 2.34 2.93
CA LEU A 24 -9.80 2.98 3.21
C LEU A 24 -9.64 4.27 2.42
N MET A 25 -9.91 4.25 1.12
CA MET A 25 -9.82 5.45 0.28
C MET A 25 -10.77 6.55 0.75
N LYS A 26 -11.97 6.19 1.20
CA LYS A 26 -12.91 7.13 1.81
C LYS A 26 -12.41 7.70 3.14
N SER A 27 -11.69 6.92 3.94
CA SER A 27 -11.07 7.40 5.18
C SER A 27 -9.94 8.42 4.92
N TRP A 28 -9.11 8.16 3.90
CA TRP A 28 -7.98 9.05 3.56
C TRP A 28 -8.39 10.31 2.77
N PHE A 29 -9.28 10.17 1.80
CA PHE A 29 -9.58 11.25 0.85
C PHE A 29 -11.01 11.81 0.96
N GLY A 30 -11.86 11.24 1.83
CA GLY A 30 -13.19 11.75 2.11
C GLY A 30 -14.06 11.91 0.86
N ALA A 31 -14.55 13.13 0.62
CA ALA A 31 -15.38 13.48 -0.52
C ALA A 31 -14.65 13.35 -1.88
N ALA A 32 -13.32 13.42 -1.90
CA ALA A 32 -12.54 13.35 -3.13
C ALA A 32 -12.41 11.91 -3.68
N ALA A 33 -12.63 10.85 -2.88
CA ALA A 33 -12.67 9.49 -3.39
C ALA A 33 -14.07 9.18 -3.94
N THR A 34 -14.27 9.24 -5.25
CA THR A 34 -15.57 8.97 -5.91
C THR A 34 -15.48 7.76 -6.83
N ALA A 35 -16.61 7.27 -7.33
CA ALA A 35 -16.58 6.11 -8.23
C ALA A 35 -15.94 6.45 -9.58
N GLU A 36 -16.13 7.69 -10.04
CA GLU A 36 -15.66 8.20 -11.33
C GLU A 36 -14.12 8.30 -11.40
N ASN A 37 -13.47 8.57 -10.27
CA ASN A 37 -12.01 8.64 -10.18
C ASN A 37 -11.38 7.38 -9.57
N ASN A 38 -12.07 6.25 -9.64
CA ASN A 38 -11.62 4.96 -9.08
C ASN A 38 -11.25 5.06 -7.59
N TRP A 39 -11.99 5.85 -6.82
CA TRP A 39 -11.75 6.08 -5.39
C TRP A 39 -10.37 6.68 -5.10
N ALA A 40 -9.90 7.59 -5.94
CA ALA A 40 -8.57 8.20 -5.85
C ALA A 40 -7.40 7.19 -5.89
N PHE A 41 -7.61 6.04 -6.54
CA PHE A 41 -6.58 5.01 -6.69
C PHE A 41 -5.28 5.53 -7.33
N ASP A 42 -5.38 6.56 -8.15
CA ASP A 42 -4.22 7.17 -8.83
C ASP A 42 -3.38 8.08 -7.95
N TYR A 43 -3.87 8.47 -6.77
CA TYR A 43 -3.10 9.25 -5.82
C TYR A 43 -2.11 8.40 -5.02
N LEU A 44 -2.29 7.08 -5.04
CA LEU A 44 -1.40 6.17 -4.33
C LEU A 44 -0.09 6.00 -5.10
N PRO A 45 1.07 6.11 -4.43
CA PRO A 45 2.34 5.78 -5.06
C PRO A 45 2.38 4.28 -5.34
N LYS A 46 2.50 3.93 -6.62
CA LYS A 46 2.62 2.55 -7.08
C LYS A 46 4.11 2.21 -7.12
N LEU A 47 4.52 1.28 -6.27
CA LEU A 47 5.93 0.89 -6.17
C LEU A 47 6.37 0.11 -7.41
N ASP A 48 7.53 0.45 -7.96
CA ASP A 48 8.20 -0.29 -9.05
C ASP A 48 8.89 -1.55 -8.53
N LYS A 49 9.42 -1.47 -7.30
CA LYS A 49 10.09 -2.57 -6.59
C LYS A 49 9.83 -2.47 -5.09
N GLN A 50 10.14 -3.55 -4.38
CA GLN A 50 10.14 -3.53 -2.92
C GLN A 50 11.35 -2.73 -2.42
N TYR A 51 11.10 -1.71 -1.61
CA TYR A 51 12.13 -0.92 -0.93
C TYR A 51 12.20 -1.36 0.53
N ASP A 52 12.83 -2.51 0.77
CA ASP A 52 13.12 -2.96 2.14
C ASP A 52 14.31 -2.19 2.75
N MET A 53 14.60 -2.47 4.01
CA MET A 53 15.67 -1.81 4.76
C MET A 53 17.04 -1.95 4.07
N LEU A 54 17.39 -3.16 3.60
CA LEU A 54 18.67 -3.42 2.94
C LEU A 54 18.79 -2.64 1.63
N GLN A 55 17.72 -2.62 0.84
CA GLN A 55 17.65 -1.86 -0.41
C GLN A 55 17.80 -0.36 -0.15
N ILE A 56 17.17 0.18 0.91
CA ILE A 56 17.28 1.60 1.27
C ILE A 56 18.70 1.91 1.78
N PHE A 57 19.34 1.05 2.58
CA PHE A 57 20.73 1.23 3.00
C PHE A 57 21.70 1.21 1.82
N GLN A 58 21.50 0.31 0.86
CA GLN A 58 22.30 0.27 -0.36
C GLN A 58 22.13 1.56 -1.17
N LEU A 59 20.90 2.05 -1.33
CA LEU A 59 20.64 3.31 -2.04
C LEU A 59 21.21 4.53 -1.28
N MET A 60 21.21 4.50 0.06
CA MET A 60 21.89 5.50 0.89
C MET A 60 23.40 5.46 0.66
N HIS A 61 24.01 4.27 0.61
CA HIS A 61 25.43 4.09 0.32
C HIS A 61 25.80 4.58 -1.10
N GLU A 62 24.92 4.37 -2.08
CA GLU A 62 25.06 4.88 -3.45
C GLU A 62 24.76 6.38 -3.59
N GLY A 63 24.41 7.09 -2.50
CA GLY A 63 24.10 8.51 -2.52
C GLY A 63 22.77 8.85 -3.22
N LYS A 64 21.87 7.88 -3.40
CA LYS A 64 20.55 8.05 -4.07
C LYS A 64 19.41 8.41 -3.11
N VAL A 65 19.70 8.54 -1.82
CA VAL A 65 18.73 8.90 -0.78
C VAL A 65 19.17 10.20 -0.13
N ASN A 66 18.31 11.21 -0.19
CA ASN A 66 18.64 12.57 0.29
C ASN A 66 18.33 12.75 1.78
N GLY A 67 17.45 11.93 2.37
CA GLY A 67 17.03 12.07 3.76
C GLY A 67 16.34 10.82 4.30
N TYR A 68 16.42 10.64 5.61
CA TYR A 68 15.88 9.48 6.32
C TYR A 68 15.15 9.94 7.59
N ILE A 69 13.93 9.44 7.81
CA ILE A 69 13.13 9.73 9.02
C ILE A 69 13.16 8.49 9.92
N ALA A 70 13.77 8.61 11.09
CA ALA A 70 13.82 7.55 12.10
C ALA A 70 12.82 7.84 13.24
N GLN A 71 11.57 7.42 13.07
CA GLN A 71 10.54 7.60 14.11
C GLN A 71 10.53 6.39 15.07
N GLY A 72 11.12 6.56 16.26
CA GLY A 72 11.09 5.53 17.31
C GLY A 72 11.80 4.21 16.95
N PHE A 73 12.65 4.25 15.92
CA PHE A 73 13.40 3.11 15.40
C PHE A 73 14.90 3.46 15.42
N ASN A 74 15.75 2.58 15.93
CA ASN A 74 17.20 2.76 15.90
C ASN A 74 17.82 1.87 14.80
N PRO A 75 18.13 2.43 13.60
CA PRO A 75 18.64 1.67 12.46
C PRO A 75 20.14 1.31 12.56
N ILE A 76 20.84 1.76 13.61
CA ILE A 76 22.30 1.61 13.77
C ILE A 76 22.66 0.46 14.72
N ALA A 77 21.72 0.02 15.57
CA ALA A 77 21.95 -1.02 16.59
C ALA A 77 21.95 -2.44 16.00
#